data_AF-A1ZZY1-F1
#
_entry.id   AF-A1ZZY1-F1
#
_cell.length_a   1.000
_cell.length_b   1.000
_cell.length_c   1.000
_cell.angle_alpha   90.00
_cell.angle_beta   90.00
_cell.angle_gamma   90.00
#
_symmetry.space_group_name_H-M   'P 1'
#
loop_
_entity.id
_entity.type
_entity.pdbx_description
1 polymer ?
#
loop_
_entity_poly.entity_id
_entity_poly.type
_entity_poly.pdbx_seq_one_letter_code
_entity_poly.pdbx_strand_id
1 'polypeptide(L)'
;MPESEKSWAGIWVRVQKKEKKIAYFDNMRDRKIRLNKWRTYMVEAEIDPSSDKIYFGGVCIGNGKFYFDNFEVLVENAQGEYQKIFIPNASFDNKVTSNAIPQWFEGTKEEKKVRVKEYTISSSETEKRQGKYALLIEGKGIRFTNYLIGSIKGYAPQIGTLITMLNNLSSRVASAVKNLSQKQIDWQEDERSNSIGALIIHLAATEAYYQVATFENREFNKEELLKWTAASSLGAKGSKTFKGKSIGYYLNICDEVRQKTLEKFKPLNDNWLAKTWNDGEMNNHFAWFHVMEHQANHLGQIYMIKKKLKQLGIE
;
A
#
# COMPACT_ATOMS: atom_id res chain seq x y z
N MET A 1 -11.52 -5.33 14.01
CA MET A 1 -10.71 -4.16 14.42
C MET A 1 -9.82 -3.62 13.31
N PRO A 2 -10.13 -2.45 12.75
CA PRO A 2 -9.16 -1.66 12.01
C PRO A 2 -8.06 -1.12 12.94
N GLU A 3 -6.80 -1.19 12.52
CA GLU A 3 -5.63 -0.80 13.35
C GLU A 3 -5.19 0.67 13.19
N SER A 4 -5.81 1.41 12.26
CA SER A 4 -5.45 2.81 12.01
C SER A 4 -6.68 3.62 11.60
N GLU A 5 -6.58 4.95 11.67
CA GLU A 5 -7.62 5.84 11.14
C GLU A 5 -7.83 5.65 9.64
N LYS A 6 -6.85 5.15 8.89
CA LYS A 6 -7.04 4.87 7.47
C LYS A 6 -7.70 3.53 7.21
N SER A 7 -7.71 2.64 8.21
CA SER A 7 -8.33 1.33 8.12
C SER A 7 -9.84 1.39 8.39
N TRP A 8 -10.63 0.63 7.63
CA TRP A 8 -12.08 0.56 7.79
C TRP A 8 -12.68 -0.66 7.08
N ALA A 9 -13.92 -1.02 7.43
CA ALA A 9 -14.74 -1.97 6.69
C ALA A 9 -16.08 -1.38 6.28
N GLY A 10 -16.77 -2.05 5.37
CA GLY A 10 -18.08 -1.71 4.87
C GLY A 10 -18.72 -2.90 4.18
N ILE A 11 -19.97 -2.75 3.77
CA ILE A 11 -20.56 -3.55 2.70
C ILE A 11 -20.68 -2.69 1.45
N TRP A 12 -20.81 -3.32 0.29
CA TRP A 12 -20.99 -2.62 -0.97
C TRP A 12 -22.01 -3.31 -1.84
N VAL A 13 -22.62 -2.54 -2.74
CA VAL A 13 -23.50 -3.02 -3.79
C VAL A 13 -23.22 -2.26 -5.08
N ARG A 14 -23.35 -2.93 -6.22
CA ARG A 14 -23.27 -2.38 -7.55
C ARG A 14 -24.37 -2.95 -8.42
N VAL A 15 -25.19 -2.08 -8.99
CA VAL A 15 -26.15 -2.45 -10.03
C VAL A 15 -25.54 -2.11 -11.39
N GLN A 16 -25.56 -3.07 -12.30
CA GLN A 16 -25.00 -2.93 -13.64
C GLN A 16 -26.10 -3.14 -14.68
N LYS A 17 -26.14 -2.27 -15.69
CA LYS A 17 -26.96 -2.44 -16.89
C LYS A 17 -26.23 -3.31 -17.93
N LYS A 18 -26.90 -3.60 -19.04
CA LYS A 18 -26.28 -4.19 -20.25
C LYS A 18 -25.02 -3.39 -20.65
N GLU A 19 -24.11 -4.06 -21.38
CA GLU A 19 -22.83 -3.48 -21.83
C GLU A 19 -21.88 -3.01 -20.71
N LYS A 20 -22.07 -3.53 -19.48
CA LYS A 20 -21.21 -3.25 -18.32
C LYS A 20 -21.26 -1.81 -17.79
N LYS A 21 -22.30 -1.04 -18.13
CA LYS A 21 -22.53 0.30 -17.57
C LYS A 21 -23.00 0.21 -16.11
N ILE A 22 -22.36 0.96 -15.22
CA ILE A 22 -22.76 1.03 -13.80
C ILE A 22 -23.98 1.95 -13.68
N ALA A 23 -25.07 1.45 -13.10
CA ALA A 23 -26.27 2.22 -12.80
C ALA A 23 -26.28 2.75 -11.36
N TYR A 24 -25.80 1.94 -10.42
CA TYR A 24 -25.71 2.29 -9.02
C TYR A 24 -24.45 1.71 -8.40
N PHE A 25 -23.84 2.45 -7.47
CA PHE A 25 -22.71 1.96 -6.70
C PHE A 25 -22.64 2.66 -5.34
N ASP A 26 -22.59 1.85 -4.29
CA ASP A 26 -22.32 2.30 -2.93
C ASP A 26 -21.40 1.29 -2.25
N ASN A 27 -20.40 1.78 -1.52
CA ASN A 27 -19.43 0.98 -0.78
C ASN A 27 -19.18 1.48 0.65
N MET A 28 -20.07 2.32 1.19
CA MET A 28 -20.01 2.91 2.52
C MET A 28 -18.74 3.73 2.81
N ARG A 29 -18.02 4.24 1.80
CA ARG A 29 -16.78 5.00 2.00
C ARG A 29 -16.99 6.29 2.81
N ASP A 30 -18.16 6.88 2.73
CA ASP A 30 -18.62 8.04 3.49
C ASP A 30 -19.05 7.69 4.92
N ARG A 31 -19.46 6.43 5.16
CA ARG A 31 -19.95 5.90 6.44
C ARG A 31 -19.16 4.67 6.90
N LYS A 32 -17.85 4.85 7.00
CA LYS A 32 -16.85 3.81 7.33
C LYS A 32 -17.16 3.10 8.64
N ILE A 33 -17.13 1.76 8.63
CA ILE A 33 -17.24 0.96 9.84
C ILE A 33 -15.85 0.84 10.48
N ARG A 34 -15.73 1.37 11.70
CA ARG A 34 -14.53 1.21 12.55
C ARG A 34 -14.80 0.65 13.93
N LEU A 35 -16.07 0.51 14.30
CA LEU A 35 -16.49 -0.02 15.59
C LEU A 35 -16.06 -1.48 15.72
N ASN A 36 -15.53 -1.85 16.88
CA ASN A 36 -15.21 -3.24 17.20
C ASN A 36 -16.37 -3.96 17.90
N LYS A 37 -17.56 -3.90 17.31
CA LYS A 37 -18.77 -4.58 17.79
C LYS A 37 -19.60 -5.04 16.61
N TRP A 38 -20.19 -6.23 16.70
CA TRP A 38 -21.14 -6.71 15.71
C TRP A 38 -22.36 -5.78 15.61
N ARG A 39 -22.72 -5.43 14.39
CA ARG A 39 -23.91 -4.66 14.03
C ARG A 39 -24.39 -5.09 12.64
N THR A 40 -25.69 -4.95 12.38
CA THR A 40 -26.21 -5.00 11.02
C THR A 40 -25.96 -3.66 10.34
N TYR A 41 -25.53 -3.71 9.08
CA TYR A 41 -25.42 -2.55 8.20
C TYR A 41 -26.21 -2.84 6.93
N MET A 42 -26.79 -1.81 6.35
CA MET A 42 -27.67 -1.92 5.18
C MET A 42 -27.26 -0.90 4.12
N VAL A 43 -27.40 -1.31 2.86
CA VAL A 43 -27.27 -0.45 1.70
C VAL A 43 -28.47 -0.74 0.81
N GLU A 44 -29.21 0.30 0.49
CA GLU A 44 -30.38 0.23 -0.38
C GLU A 44 -29.99 0.70 -1.78
N ALA A 45 -30.59 0.09 -2.81
CA ALA A 45 -30.32 0.42 -4.20
C ALA A 45 -31.63 0.32 -4.98
N GLU A 46 -31.94 1.37 -5.74
CA GLU A 46 -33.03 1.30 -6.71
C GLU A 46 -32.57 0.54 -7.96
N ILE A 47 -33.43 -0.35 -8.42
CA ILE A 47 -33.21 -1.18 -9.61
C ILE A 47 -34.20 -0.79 -10.70
N ASP A 48 -33.66 -0.48 -11.87
CA ASP A 48 -34.43 -0.17 -13.08
C ASP A 48 -34.63 -1.45 -13.94
N PRO A 49 -35.71 -1.59 -14.73
CA PRO A 49 -35.95 -2.75 -15.59
C PRO A 49 -34.82 -3.09 -16.59
N SER A 50 -33.96 -2.13 -16.92
CA SER A 50 -32.77 -2.32 -17.76
C SER A 50 -31.54 -2.88 -17.03
N SER A 51 -31.65 -3.12 -15.71
CA SER A 51 -30.59 -3.73 -14.89
C SER A 51 -30.37 -5.19 -15.29
N ASP A 52 -29.10 -5.59 -15.37
CA ASP A 52 -28.67 -6.92 -15.82
C ASP A 52 -28.08 -7.72 -14.65
N LYS A 53 -27.21 -7.10 -13.84
CA LYS A 53 -26.51 -7.79 -12.74
C LYS A 53 -26.43 -6.93 -11.48
N ILE A 54 -26.58 -7.57 -10.34
CA ILE A 54 -26.30 -7.01 -9.02
C ILE A 54 -25.06 -7.71 -8.47
N TYR A 55 -24.10 -6.92 -8.02
CA TYR A 55 -22.94 -7.40 -7.27
C TYR A 55 -22.98 -6.82 -5.87
N PHE A 56 -22.61 -7.59 -4.87
CA PHE A 56 -22.54 -7.14 -3.50
C PHE A 56 -21.43 -7.86 -2.74
N GLY A 57 -21.08 -7.35 -1.56
CA GLY A 57 -20.23 -8.06 -0.62
C GLY A 57 -19.64 -7.18 0.45
N GLY A 58 -18.65 -7.72 1.17
CA GLY A 58 -17.85 -6.98 2.13
C GLY A 58 -16.73 -6.20 1.44
N VAL A 59 -16.36 -5.07 2.03
CA VAL A 59 -15.15 -4.31 1.69
C VAL A 59 -14.35 -4.04 2.97
N CYS A 60 -13.04 -4.19 2.90
CA CYS A 60 -12.13 -3.77 3.95
C CYS A 60 -10.91 -3.07 3.37
N ILE A 61 -10.35 -2.14 4.13
CA ILE A 61 -9.23 -1.28 3.74
C ILE A 61 -8.28 -1.17 4.92
N GLY A 62 -6.97 -1.30 4.66
CA GLY A 62 -5.91 -1.11 5.65
C GLY A 62 -5.63 -2.31 6.54
N ASN A 63 -4.74 -2.09 7.51
CA ASN A 63 -4.35 -3.11 8.49
C ASN A 63 -5.44 -3.34 9.53
N GLY A 64 -5.53 -4.58 9.99
CA GLY A 64 -6.45 -5.03 11.02
C GLY A 64 -7.22 -6.29 10.64
N LYS A 65 -8.10 -6.72 11.55
CA LYS A 65 -8.97 -7.89 11.39
C LYS A 65 -10.39 -7.45 11.08
N PHE A 66 -10.96 -7.93 9.99
CA PHE A 66 -12.30 -7.56 9.53
C PHE A 66 -13.16 -8.80 9.47
N TYR A 67 -14.31 -8.76 10.14
CA TYR A 67 -15.22 -9.89 10.27
C TYR A 67 -16.51 -9.62 9.51
N PHE A 68 -16.97 -10.61 8.76
CA PHE A 68 -18.22 -10.55 8.01
C PHE A 68 -19.02 -11.83 8.25
N ASP A 69 -20.32 -11.68 8.42
CA ASP A 69 -21.25 -12.77 8.73
C ASP A 69 -22.68 -12.33 8.39
N ASN A 70 -23.54 -13.31 8.12
CA ASN A 70 -24.98 -13.18 7.84
C ASN A 70 -25.33 -12.14 6.76
N PHE A 71 -24.85 -12.33 5.52
CA PHE A 71 -25.33 -11.53 4.40
C PHE A 71 -26.76 -11.88 4.03
N GLU A 72 -27.57 -10.85 3.80
CA GLU A 72 -28.94 -10.97 3.34
C GLU A 72 -29.16 -9.99 2.19
N VAL A 73 -29.95 -10.41 1.20
CA VAL A 73 -30.44 -9.55 0.12
C VAL A 73 -31.95 -9.66 0.12
N LEU A 74 -32.60 -8.52 0.22
CA LEU A 74 -34.05 -8.35 0.16
C LEU A 74 -34.38 -7.59 -1.11
N VAL A 75 -35.36 -8.07 -1.87
CA VAL A 75 -35.83 -7.42 -3.10
C VAL A 75 -37.31 -7.14 -2.94
N GLU A 76 -37.70 -5.90 -3.16
CA GLU A 76 -39.09 -5.47 -3.17
C GLU A 76 -39.80 -6.00 -4.42
N ASN A 77 -40.92 -6.70 -4.24
CA ASN A 77 -41.74 -7.16 -5.35
C ASN A 77 -42.73 -6.08 -5.82
N ALA A 78 -43.50 -6.37 -6.86
CA ALA A 78 -44.49 -5.43 -7.41
C ALA A 78 -45.63 -5.06 -6.44
N GLN A 79 -45.78 -5.79 -5.34
CA GLN A 79 -46.76 -5.54 -4.28
C GLN A 79 -46.18 -4.68 -3.14
N GLY A 80 -44.90 -4.29 -3.21
CA GLY A 80 -44.22 -3.53 -2.16
C GLY A 80 -43.71 -4.41 -0.99
N GLU A 81 -43.69 -5.72 -1.15
CA GLU A 81 -43.22 -6.65 -0.12
C GLU A 81 -41.77 -7.07 -0.37
N TYR A 82 -40.94 -7.06 0.68
CA TYR A 82 -39.55 -7.49 0.60
C TYR A 82 -39.43 -9.02 0.68
N GLN A 83 -38.88 -9.62 -0.38
CA GLN A 83 -38.57 -11.04 -0.45
C GLN A 83 -37.08 -11.28 -0.27
N LYS A 84 -36.73 -12.24 0.59
CA LYS A 84 -35.33 -12.64 0.82
C LYS A 84 -34.85 -13.53 -0.32
N ILE A 85 -33.75 -13.14 -0.94
CA ILE A 85 -33.06 -13.92 -1.96
C ILE A 85 -32.11 -14.91 -1.30
N PHE A 86 -32.13 -16.16 -1.78
CA PHE A 86 -31.18 -17.16 -1.32
C PHE A 86 -29.76 -16.84 -1.79
N ILE A 87 -28.82 -16.82 -0.85
CA ILE A 87 -27.41 -16.60 -1.12
C ILE A 87 -26.64 -17.82 -0.60
N PRO A 88 -25.93 -18.57 -1.46
CA PRO A 88 -25.12 -19.68 -1.01
C PRO A 88 -24.05 -19.20 -0.01
N ASN A 89 -23.93 -19.92 1.12
CA ASN A 89 -22.94 -19.65 2.16
C ASN A 89 -22.95 -18.20 2.70
N ALA A 90 -24.12 -17.56 2.80
CA ALA A 90 -24.24 -16.16 3.23
C ALA A 90 -23.75 -15.88 4.66
N SER A 91 -23.78 -16.90 5.52
CA SER A 91 -23.27 -16.87 6.91
C SER A 91 -21.83 -17.37 7.03
N PHE A 92 -21.16 -17.73 5.92
CA PHE A 92 -19.80 -18.27 5.92
C PHE A 92 -19.58 -19.53 6.79
N ASP A 93 -20.61 -20.37 6.94
CA ASP A 93 -20.55 -21.64 7.67
C ASP A 93 -19.69 -22.72 6.99
N ASN A 94 -19.41 -22.56 5.70
CA ASN A 94 -18.42 -23.38 5.01
C ASN A 94 -17.03 -22.77 5.19
N LYS A 95 -16.12 -23.55 5.78
CA LYS A 95 -14.78 -23.12 6.17
C LYS A 95 -13.97 -22.66 4.95
N VAL A 96 -13.27 -21.54 5.11
CA VAL A 96 -12.29 -21.03 4.15
C VAL A 96 -11.09 -21.97 4.08
N THR A 97 -10.66 -22.32 2.87
CA THR A 97 -9.49 -23.18 2.62
C THR A 97 -8.54 -22.47 1.67
N SER A 98 -7.26 -22.35 2.04
CA SER A 98 -6.22 -21.74 1.20
C SER A 98 -6.61 -20.35 0.65
N ASN A 99 -7.24 -19.52 1.48
CA ASN A 99 -7.81 -18.20 1.14
C ASN A 99 -9.00 -18.19 0.17
N ALA A 100 -9.52 -19.35 -0.24
CA ALA A 100 -10.72 -19.45 -1.05
C ALA A 100 -11.97 -19.43 -0.17
N ILE A 101 -12.89 -18.50 -0.44
CA ILE A 101 -14.17 -18.39 0.25
C ILE A 101 -15.19 -19.27 -0.50
N PRO A 102 -15.77 -20.31 0.13
CA PRO A 102 -16.74 -21.16 -0.57
C PRO A 102 -17.94 -20.35 -1.06
N GLN A 103 -18.28 -20.47 -2.36
CA GLN A 103 -19.38 -19.77 -3.03
C GLN A 103 -19.27 -18.23 -3.12
N TRP A 104 -18.11 -17.68 -2.78
CA TRP A 104 -17.81 -16.25 -2.88
C TRP A 104 -16.47 -16.06 -3.56
N PHE A 105 -16.16 -14.85 -4.03
CA PHE A 105 -14.90 -14.56 -4.70
C PHE A 105 -14.31 -13.22 -4.29
N GLU A 106 -12.99 -13.09 -4.43
CA GLU A 106 -12.28 -11.84 -4.22
C GLU A 106 -12.40 -10.91 -5.42
N GLY A 107 -12.69 -9.63 -5.15
CA GLY A 107 -12.76 -8.58 -6.17
C GLY A 107 -14.19 -8.11 -6.41
N THR A 108 -14.37 -7.32 -7.46
CA THR A 108 -15.67 -6.73 -7.81
C THR A 108 -16.32 -7.36 -9.03
N LYS A 109 -15.65 -8.33 -9.68
CA LYS A 109 -16.10 -9.07 -10.86
C LYS A 109 -15.49 -10.46 -10.82
N GLU A 110 -16.27 -11.48 -11.18
CA GLU A 110 -15.85 -12.88 -11.13
C GLU A 110 -14.71 -13.18 -12.11
N GLU A 111 -14.73 -12.54 -13.29
CA GLU A 111 -13.77 -12.77 -14.37
C GLU A 111 -12.41 -12.09 -14.12
N LYS A 112 -12.31 -11.24 -13.08
CA LYS A 112 -11.08 -10.49 -12.76
C LYS A 112 -10.83 -10.46 -11.26
N LYS A 113 -10.38 -11.60 -10.74
CA LYS A 113 -9.95 -11.75 -9.35
C LYS A 113 -8.60 -11.06 -9.16
N VAL A 114 -8.53 -10.13 -8.20
CA VAL A 114 -7.30 -9.45 -7.83
C VAL A 114 -6.97 -9.85 -6.41
N ARG A 115 -5.88 -10.59 -6.22
CA ARG A 115 -5.37 -10.93 -4.89
C ARG A 115 -4.38 -9.87 -4.44
N VAL A 116 -4.66 -9.27 -3.28
CA VAL A 116 -3.72 -8.37 -2.60
C VAL A 116 -2.96 -9.21 -1.57
N LYS A 117 -1.63 -9.29 -1.71
CA LYS A 117 -0.77 -10.20 -0.94
C LYS A 117 -0.78 -9.88 0.57
N GLU A 118 -1.04 -8.63 0.93
CA GLU A 118 -1.08 -8.16 2.30
C GLU A 118 -2.36 -8.55 3.06
N TYR A 119 -3.33 -9.17 2.39
CA TYR A 119 -4.52 -9.72 3.02
C TYR A 119 -4.45 -11.24 3.11
N THR A 120 -4.85 -11.77 4.26
CA THR A 120 -5.10 -13.20 4.51
C THR A 120 -6.58 -13.39 4.76
N ILE A 121 -7.16 -14.47 4.24
CA ILE A 121 -8.56 -14.82 4.40
C ILE A 121 -8.67 -16.17 5.10
N SER A 122 -9.46 -16.23 6.16
CA SER A 122 -9.68 -17.41 6.98
C SER A 122 -11.09 -17.41 7.58
N SER A 123 -11.42 -18.49 8.29
CA SER A 123 -12.66 -18.60 9.08
C SER A 123 -12.37 -18.39 10.55
N SER A 124 -13.15 -17.55 11.22
CA SER A 124 -13.10 -17.42 12.68
C SER A 124 -14.14 -18.32 13.34
N GLU A 125 -13.69 -19.14 14.29
CA GLU A 125 -14.56 -20.00 15.12
C GLU A 125 -15.08 -19.29 16.37
N THR A 126 -14.36 -18.26 16.84
CA THR A 126 -14.64 -17.56 18.09
C THR A 126 -15.36 -16.23 17.87
N GLU A 127 -14.93 -15.46 16.88
CA GLU A 127 -15.53 -14.15 16.54
C GLU A 127 -16.53 -14.34 15.40
N LYS A 128 -17.79 -14.61 15.77
CA LYS A 128 -18.89 -14.82 14.83
C LYS A 128 -20.19 -14.24 15.34
N ARG A 129 -21.11 -13.94 14.43
CA ARG A 129 -22.44 -13.45 14.78
C ARG A 129 -23.42 -14.60 14.89
N GLN A 130 -23.34 -15.56 13.97
CA GLN A 130 -24.18 -16.75 13.97
C GLN A 130 -23.45 -17.95 13.36
N GLY A 131 -24.08 -19.12 13.39
CA GLY A 131 -23.55 -20.30 12.74
C GLY A 131 -22.25 -20.84 13.35
N LYS A 132 -21.48 -21.56 12.53
CA LYS A 132 -20.24 -22.24 12.87
C LYS A 132 -19.05 -21.30 12.80
N TYR A 133 -18.98 -20.46 11.76
CA TYR A 133 -17.85 -19.57 11.49
C TYR A 133 -18.31 -18.20 11.02
N ALA A 134 -17.42 -17.20 11.10
CA ALA A 134 -17.51 -15.98 10.30
C ALA A 134 -16.30 -15.85 9.37
N LEU A 135 -16.44 -15.07 8.30
CA LEU A 135 -15.33 -14.71 7.43
C LEU A 135 -14.41 -13.72 8.15
N LEU A 136 -13.13 -14.06 8.26
CA LEU A 136 -12.07 -13.17 8.71
C LEU A 136 -11.19 -12.79 7.53
N ILE A 137 -11.05 -11.48 7.32
CA ILE A 137 -10.03 -10.90 6.44
C ILE A 137 -9.06 -10.12 7.31
N GLU A 138 -7.78 -10.50 7.30
CA GLU A 138 -6.72 -9.83 8.05
C GLU A 138 -5.77 -9.11 7.10
N GLY A 139 -5.69 -7.79 7.22
CA GLY A 139 -4.71 -6.97 6.50
C GLY A 139 -3.48 -6.71 7.37
N LYS A 140 -2.28 -6.96 6.84
CA LYS A 140 -1.02 -6.70 7.56
C LYS A 140 0.06 -6.13 6.64
N GLY A 141 0.78 -5.12 7.12
CA GLY A 141 1.87 -4.47 6.38
C GLY A 141 1.40 -3.53 5.26
N ILE A 142 0.12 -3.16 5.24
CA ILE A 142 -0.46 -2.24 4.27
C ILE A 142 0.00 -0.82 4.58
N ARG A 143 0.59 -0.18 3.57
CA ARG A 143 1.04 1.22 3.63
C ARG A 143 0.16 2.10 2.79
N PHE A 144 -0.33 3.18 3.39
CA PHE A 144 -1.10 4.18 2.69
C PHE A 144 -0.22 5.33 2.23
N THR A 145 -0.31 5.70 0.97
CA THR A 145 0.18 7.00 0.52
C THR A 145 -0.62 8.10 1.22
N ASN A 146 0.09 9.06 1.84
CA ASN A 146 -0.53 10.21 2.47
C ASN A 146 -0.55 11.39 1.50
N TYR A 147 -1.74 11.82 1.07
CA TYR A 147 -1.90 12.98 0.17
C TYR A 147 -2.05 14.30 0.91
N LEU A 148 -2.08 14.27 2.25
CA LEU A 148 -2.03 15.45 3.09
C LEU A 148 -0.58 15.68 3.48
N ILE A 149 -0.05 16.85 3.10
CA ILE A 149 1.28 17.32 3.46
C ILE A 149 1.13 18.36 4.57
N GLY A 150 1.88 18.20 5.65
CA GLY A 150 1.81 19.11 6.79
C GLY A 150 2.48 18.53 8.04
N SER A 151 2.46 19.29 9.13
CA SER A 151 3.06 18.89 10.39
C SER A 151 2.44 17.60 10.95
N ILE A 152 3.25 16.78 11.60
CA ILE A 152 2.81 15.56 12.30
C ILE A 152 3.24 15.62 13.77
N LYS A 153 2.41 15.04 14.65
CA LYS A 153 2.69 15.00 16.09
C LYS A 153 4.02 14.28 16.37
N GLY A 154 4.79 14.83 17.32
CA GLY A 154 6.08 14.28 17.73
C GLY A 154 7.29 14.86 17.00
N TYR A 155 7.08 15.85 16.13
CA TYR A 155 8.13 16.57 15.40
C TYR A 155 7.83 18.07 15.36
N ALA A 156 8.85 18.90 15.15
CA ALA A 156 8.67 20.33 14.88
C ALA A 156 7.90 20.54 13.56
N PRO A 157 7.17 21.66 13.38
CA PRO A 157 6.25 21.83 12.26
C PRO A 157 6.85 21.64 10.86
N GLN A 158 8.00 22.25 10.55
CA GLN A 158 8.65 22.11 9.24
C GLN A 158 9.27 20.72 9.08
N ILE A 159 9.92 20.19 10.12
CA ILE A 159 10.44 18.81 10.12
C ILE A 159 9.31 17.80 9.87
N GLY A 160 8.18 17.94 10.56
CA GLY A 160 7.02 17.07 10.38
C GLY A 160 6.48 17.16 8.96
N THR A 161 6.40 18.37 8.39
CA THR A 161 5.99 18.58 7.00
C THR A 161 6.94 17.89 6.02
N LEU A 162 8.25 18.06 6.18
CA LEU A 162 9.28 17.39 5.39
C LEU A 162 9.18 15.86 5.48
N ILE A 163 8.96 15.31 6.68
CA ILE A 163 8.73 13.88 6.89
C ILE A 163 7.51 13.39 6.11
N THR A 164 6.40 14.14 6.07
CA THR A 164 5.23 13.73 5.27
C THR A 164 5.52 13.68 3.78
N MET A 165 6.35 14.59 3.25
CA MET A 165 6.79 14.58 1.86
C MET A 165 7.69 13.37 1.55
N LEU A 166 8.70 13.12 2.39
CA LEU A 166 9.59 11.95 2.30
C LEU A 166 8.81 10.63 2.36
N ASN A 167 7.82 10.54 3.26
CA ASN A 167 6.98 9.35 3.40
C ASN A 167 6.01 9.18 2.21
N ASN A 168 5.51 10.27 1.64
CA ASN A 168 4.69 10.21 0.43
C ASN A 168 5.46 9.53 -0.72
N LEU A 169 6.67 10.01 -1.04
CA LEU A 169 7.46 9.47 -2.15
C LEU A 169 7.94 8.05 -1.88
N SER A 170 8.44 7.76 -0.68
CA SER A 170 8.82 6.39 -0.28
C SER A 170 7.66 5.39 -0.44
N SER A 171 6.43 5.78 -0.05
CA SER A 171 5.25 4.92 -0.23
C SER A 171 4.90 4.68 -1.71
N ARG A 172 5.14 5.66 -2.58
CA ARG A 172 4.90 5.55 -4.03
C ARG A 172 5.93 4.66 -4.69
N VAL A 173 7.20 4.78 -4.31
CA VAL A 173 8.27 3.86 -4.74
C VAL A 173 7.89 2.44 -4.34
N ALA A 174 7.64 2.18 -3.05
CA ALA A 174 7.26 0.84 -2.57
C ALA A 174 6.05 0.27 -3.32
N SER A 175 5.00 1.07 -3.53
CA SER A 175 3.81 0.67 -4.29
C SER A 175 4.12 0.34 -5.75
N ALA A 176 5.07 1.05 -6.37
CA ALA A 176 5.46 0.81 -7.74
C ALA A 176 6.20 -0.53 -7.91
N VAL A 177 6.90 -1.01 -6.87
CA VAL A 177 7.84 -2.14 -7.00
C VAL A 177 7.44 -3.41 -6.25
N LYS A 178 6.58 -3.33 -5.22
CA LYS A 178 6.30 -4.45 -4.29
C LYS A 178 5.80 -5.75 -4.93
N ASN A 179 5.21 -5.69 -6.12
CA ASN A 179 4.63 -6.84 -6.81
C ASN A 179 5.48 -7.34 -7.99
N LEU A 180 6.67 -6.77 -8.20
CA LEU A 180 7.52 -7.18 -9.32
C LEU A 180 8.11 -8.57 -9.11
N SER A 181 8.25 -9.33 -10.19
CA SER A 181 8.97 -10.61 -10.22
C SER A 181 10.48 -10.39 -10.14
N GLN A 182 11.26 -11.42 -9.74
CA GLN A 182 12.72 -11.31 -9.72
C GLN A 182 13.29 -10.93 -11.09
N LYS A 183 12.70 -11.48 -12.16
CA LYS A 183 13.05 -11.16 -13.55
C LYS A 183 12.85 -9.67 -13.85
N GLN A 184 11.76 -9.06 -13.41
CA GLN A 184 11.51 -7.63 -13.58
C GLN A 184 12.43 -6.75 -12.73
N ILE A 185 12.75 -7.18 -11.51
CA ILE A 185 13.63 -6.44 -10.58
C ILE A 185 15.05 -6.35 -11.13
N ASP A 186 15.56 -7.45 -11.68
CA ASP A 186 16.92 -7.56 -12.21
C ASP A 186 17.06 -7.17 -13.69
N TRP A 187 15.94 -6.87 -14.37
CA TRP A 187 15.97 -6.56 -15.79
C TRP A 187 16.75 -5.27 -16.08
N GLN A 188 17.52 -5.30 -17.16
CA GLN A 188 18.26 -4.18 -17.73
C GLN A 188 18.13 -4.25 -19.25
N GLU A 189 18.09 -3.09 -19.90
CA GLU A 189 18.13 -3.01 -21.37
C GLU A 189 19.53 -3.37 -21.90
N ASP A 190 20.55 -2.82 -21.25
CA ASP A 190 21.96 -3.01 -21.58
C ASP A 190 22.83 -2.93 -20.31
N GLU A 191 24.14 -3.12 -20.44
CA GLU A 191 25.09 -3.10 -19.33
C GLU A 191 25.23 -1.73 -18.64
N ARG A 192 24.76 -0.64 -19.27
CA ARG A 192 24.82 0.73 -18.75
C ARG A 192 23.53 1.12 -18.02
N SER A 193 22.43 0.44 -18.31
CA SER A 193 21.11 0.69 -17.75
C SER A 193 21.02 0.23 -16.30
N ASN A 194 20.34 0.98 -15.44
CA ASN A 194 20.10 0.56 -14.06
C ASN A 194 18.92 -0.42 -14.00
N SER A 195 19.05 -1.48 -13.19
CA SER A 195 17.91 -2.33 -12.83
C SER A 195 17.03 -1.65 -11.79
N ILE A 196 15.77 -2.08 -11.66
CA ILE A 196 14.88 -1.56 -10.61
C ILE A 196 15.47 -1.83 -9.22
N GLY A 197 16.07 -3.00 -9.01
CA GLY A 197 16.77 -3.30 -7.75
C GLY A 197 17.90 -2.31 -7.42
N ALA A 198 18.74 -1.98 -8.41
CA ALA A 198 19.82 -1.02 -8.25
C ALA A 198 19.31 0.39 -7.92
N LEU A 199 18.20 0.83 -8.55
CA LEU A 199 17.59 2.13 -8.24
C LEU A 199 17.06 2.19 -6.80
N ILE A 200 16.42 1.11 -6.30
CA ILE A 200 15.86 1.11 -4.93
C ILE A 200 16.98 1.20 -3.88
N ILE A 201 18.04 0.39 -4.02
CA ILE A 201 19.14 0.42 -3.04
C ILE A 201 19.91 1.73 -3.08
N HIS A 202 20.02 2.35 -4.27
CA HIS A 202 20.61 3.67 -4.43
C HIS A 202 19.85 4.73 -3.64
N LEU A 203 18.51 4.72 -3.68
CA LEU A 203 17.70 5.63 -2.86
C LEU A 203 17.97 5.47 -1.36
N ALA A 204 18.13 4.23 -0.88
CA ALA A 204 18.50 3.99 0.51
C ALA A 204 19.90 4.51 0.86
N ALA A 205 20.86 4.34 -0.06
CA ALA A 205 22.22 4.86 0.10
C ALA A 205 22.27 6.39 0.15
N THR A 206 21.51 7.07 -0.70
CA THR A 206 21.39 8.55 -0.69
C THR A 206 20.84 9.03 0.65
N GLU A 207 19.76 8.44 1.15
CA GLU A 207 19.21 8.83 2.45
C GLU A 207 20.20 8.55 3.59
N ALA A 208 20.89 7.39 3.58
CA ALA A 208 21.93 7.07 4.56
C ALA A 208 23.11 8.06 4.52
N TYR A 209 23.50 8.53 3.34
CA TYR A 209 24.55 9.54 3.19
C TYR A 209 24.14 10.85 3.88
N TYR A 210 22.93 11.34 3.59
CA TYR A 210 22.43 12.57 4.20
C TYR A 210 22.17 12.44 5.70
N GLN A 211 21.89 11.24 6.22
CA GLN A 211 21.87 11.02 7.67
C GLN A 211 23.22 11.31 8.32
N VAL A 212 24.31 10.86 7.69
CA VAL A 212 25.66 11.01 8.24
C VAL A 212 26.13 12.46 8.04
N ALA A 213 25.93 13.02 6.85
CA ALA A 213 26.31 14.39 6.55
C ALA A 213 25.57 15.42 7.44
N THR A 214 24.25 15.30 7.58
CA THR A 214 23.46 16.36 8.26
C THR A 214 23.29 16.15 9.76
N PHE A 215 23.16 14.90 10.24
CA PHE A 215 22.98 14.64 11.68
C PHE A 215 24.31 14.48 12.42
N GLU A 216 25.36 14.03 11.74
CA GLU A 216 26.65 13.71 12.37
C GLU A 216 27.79 14.63 11.89
N ASN A 217 27.55 15.46 10.86
CA ASN A 217 28.52 16.41 10.31
C ASN A 217 29.86 15.76 9.96
N ARG A 218 29.80 14.61 9.29
CA ARG A 218 30.96 13.83 8.84
C ARG A 218 30.66 13.14 7.52
N GLU A 219 31.69 12.53 6.94
CA GLU A 219 31.55 11.60 5.83
C GLU A 219 31.36 10.15 6.33
N PHE A 220 31.06 9.24 5.41
CA PHE A 220 30.99 7.82 5.71
C PHE A 220 32.34 7.30 6.24
N ASN A 221 32.26 6.52 7.31
CA ASN A 221 33.42 5.78 7.81
C ASN A 221 33.72 4.56 6.90
N LYS A 222 34.80 3.82 7.21
CA LYS A 222 35.22 2.67 6.41
C LYS A 222 34.13 1.60 6.26
N GLU A 223 33.39 1.29 7.33
CA GLU A 223 32.33 0.28 7.31
C GLU A 223 31.13 0.74 6.46
N GLU A 224 30.72 2.00 6.63
CA GLU A 224 29.64 2.61 5.85
C GLU A 224 29.99 2.72 4.36
N LEU A 225 31.24 3.05 4.04
CA LEU A 225 31.74 3.04 2.67
C LEU A 225 31.67 1.63 2.07
N LEU A 226 32.11 0.60 2.80
CA LEU A 226 32.02 -0.79 2.33
C LEU A 226 30.57 -1.20 2.04
N LYS A 227 29.63 -0.75 2.87
CA LYS A 227 28.19 -1.03 2.71
C LYS A 227 27.57 -0.26 1.55
N TRP A 228 27.83 1.04 1.45
CA TRP A 228 27.05 1.95 0.60
C TRP A 228 27.73 2.32 -0.72
N THR A 229 29.03 2.08 -0.89
CA THR A 229 29.73 2.45 -2.13
C THR A 229 29.10 1.77 -3.34
N ALA A 230 28.84 0.46 -3.27
CA ALA A 230 28.23 -0.27 -4.39
C ALA A 230 26.81 0.24 -4.72
N ALA A 231 26.03 0.60 -3.69
CA ALA A 231 24.68 1.14 -3.87
C ALA A 231 24.70 2.58 -4.41
N SER A 232 25.74 3.36 -4.09
CA SER A 232 25.89 4.74 -4.53
C SER A 232 26.35 4.85 -5.98
N SER A 233 27.18 3.92 -6.46
CA SER A 233 27.83 4.05 -7.78
C SER A 233 26.91 3.85 -9.00
N LEU A 234 25.69 3.29 -8.84
CA LEU A 234 24.81 2.86 -9.95
C LEU A 234 25.59 2.07 -11.05
N GLY A 235 24.97 1.80 -12.20
CA GLY A 235 25.62 1.14 -13.34
C GLY A 235 26.14 -0.28 -13.03
N ALA A 236 27.14 -0.73 -13.80
CA ALA A 236 27.61 -2.13 -13.78
C ALA A 236 28.05 -2.63 -12.39
N LYS A 237 28.62 -1.76 -11.55
CA LYS A 237 29.05 -2.12 -10.19
C LYS A 237 27.84 -2.38 -9.27
N GLY A 238 26.87 -1.46 -9.26
CA GLY A 238 25.64 -1.62 -8.49
C GLY A 238 24.84 -2.85 -8.96
N SER A 239 24.67 -3.00 -10.28
CA SER A 239 23.91 -4.12 -10.85
C SER A 239 24.53 -5.47 -10.50
N LYS A 240 25.86 -5.62 -10.55
CA LYS A 240 26.52 -6.90 -10.19
C LYS A 240 26.37 -7.26 -8.71
N THR A 241 26.50 -6.28 -7.81
CA THR A 241 26.44 -6.53 -6.36
C THR A 241 25.04 -6.91 -5.89
N PHE A 242 24.00 -6.29 -6.47
CA PHE A 242 22.64 -6.44 -5.95
C PHE A 242 21.75 -7.38 -6.78
N LYS A 243 22.23 -7.93 -7.89
CA LYS A 243 21.47 -8.90 -8.70
C LYS A 243 20.96 -10.09 -7.87
N GLY A 244 19.73 -10.51 -8.13
CA GLY A 244 19.13 -11.70 -7.51
C GLY A 244 18.61 -11.49 -6.10
N LYS A 245 18.70 -10.28 -5.54
CA LYS A 245 18.07 -9.95 -4.25
C LYS A 245 16.57 -9.74 -4.44
N SER A 246 15.78 -10.23 -3.48
CA SER A 246 14.33 -10.13 -3.52
C SER A 246 13.84 -8.70 -3.31
N ILE A 247 12.62 -8.38 -3.74
CA ILE A 247 12.05 -7.06 -3.46
C ILE A 247 11.97 -6.74 -1.96
N GLY A 248 11.72 -7.77 -1.14
CA GLY A 248 11.69 -7.64 0.32
C GLY A 248 13.04 -7.21 0.89
N TYR A 249 14.14 -7.73 0.36
CA TYR A 249 15.49 -7.31 0.78
C TYR A 249 15.68 -5.80 0.61
N TYR A 250 15.35 -5.25 -0.55
CA TYR A 250 15.52 -3.83 -0.83
C TYR A 250 14.61 -2.92 -0.01
N LEU A 251 13.33 -3.29 0.10
CA LEU A 251 12.35 -2.51 0.85
C LEU A 251 12.66 -2.51 2.35
N ASN A 252 13.12 -3.64 2.91
CA ASN A 252 13.55 -3.71 4.31
C ASN A 252 14.71 -2.75 4.59
N ILE A 253 15.71 -2.66 3.69
CA ILE A 253 16.81 -1.71 3.85
C ILE A 253 16.31 -0.25 3.80
N CYS A 254 15.39 0.06 2.86
CA CYS A 254 14.77 1.39 2.81
C CYS A 254 14.03 1.72 4.12
N ASP A 255 13.37 0.73 4.72
CA ASP A 255 12.64 0.89 5.98
C ASP A 255 13.56 1.12 7.16
N GLU A 256 14.65 0.34 7.27
CA GLU A 256 15.67 0.50 8.31
C GLU A 256 16.30 1.90 8.25
N VAL A 257 16.68 2.34 7.04
CA VAL A 257 17.23 3.68 6.82
C VAL A 257 16.18 4.73 7.21
N ARG A 258 14.93 4.62 6.73
CA ARG A 258 13.86 5.57 7.07
C ARG A 258 13.58 5.63 8.57
N GLN A 259 13.57 4.50 9.26
CA GLN A 259 13.36 4.46 10.71
C GLN A 259 14.47 5.23 11.44
N LYS A 260 15.73 5.04 11.07
CA LYS A 260 16.85 5.82 11.62
C LYS A 260 16.69 7.32 11.36
N THR A 261 16.24 7.72 10.17
CA THR A 261 15.92 9.12 9.84
C THR A 261 14.86 9.68 10.79
N LEU A 262 13.75 8.96 10.96
CA LEU A 262 12.65 9.39 11.83
C LEU A 262 13.09 9.53 13.29
N GLU A 263 13.82 8.57 13.83
CA GLU A 263 14.34 8.64 15.21
C GLU A 263 15.28 9.83 15.41
N LYS A 264 16.16 10.12 14.44
CA LYS A 264 17.07 11.26 14.51
C LYS A 264 16.37 12.61 14.35
N PHE A 265 15.23 12.67 13.68
CA PHE A 265 14.44 13.91 13.57
C PHE A 265 13.68 14.27 14.84
N LYS A 266 13.29 13.29 15.67
CA LYS A 266 12.48 13.53 16.88
C LYS A 266 13.05 14.59 17.84
N PRO A 267 14.35 14.59 18.21
CA PRO A 267 14.89 15.58 19.14
C PRO A 267 15.18 16.94 18.50
N LEU A 268 14.98 17.10 17.19
CA LEU A 268 15.35 18.31 16.44
C LEU A 268 14.19 19.29 16.34
N ASN A 269 14.54 20.56 16.12
CA ASN A 269 13.58 21.65 15.88
C ASN A 269 13.84 22.33 14.54
N ASP A 270 12.93 23.21 14.12
CA ASP A 270 13.00 23.83 12.80
C ASP A 270 14.25 24.72 12.59
N ASN A 271 14.89 25.22 13.65
CA ASN A 271 16.16 25.95 13.53
C ASN A 271 17.30 25.05 13.02
N TRP A 272 17.24 23.75 13.28
CA TRP A 272 18.23 22.80 12.77
C TRP A 272 18.21 22.71 11.24
N LEU A 273 17.04 22.90 10.61
CA LEU A 273 16.90 22.90 9.15
C LEU A 273 17.67 24.06 8.49
N ALA A 274 17.84 25.18 9.20
CA ALA A 274 18.56 26.34 8.71
C ALA A 274 20.08 26.23 8.81
N LYS A 275 20.62 25.23 9.52
CA LYS A 275 22.07 25.04 9.66
C LYS A 275 22.70 24.72 8.31
N THR A 276 23.79 25.42 7.99
CA THR A 276 24.54 25.28 6.75
C THR A 276 25.76 24.38 6.91
N TRP A 277 26.16 23.77 5.81
CA TRP A 277 27.38 22.99 5.64
C TRP A 277 27.91 23.16 4.21
N ASN A 278 29.05 22.54 3.89
CA ASN A 278 29.75 22.72 2.60
C ASN A 278 30.03 24.21 2.32
N ASP A 279 30.74 24.86 3.25
CA ASP A 279 31.09 26.30 3.17
C ASP A 279 29.90 27.26 2.96
N GLY A 280 28.70 26.86 3.37
CA GLY A 280 27.49 27.68 3.27
C GLY A 280 26.68 27.48 2.00
N GLU A 281 27.11 26.60 1.09
CA GLU A 281 26.40 26.34 -0.18
C GLU A 281 25.04 25.68 0.04
N MET A 282 24.86 24.97 1.15
CA MET A 282 23.65 24.19 1.40
C MET A 282 23.26 24.18 2.88
N ASN A 283 21.96 24.20 3.15
CA ASN A 283 21.42 23.97 4.49
C ASN A 283 20.80 22.57 4.61
N ASN A 284 20.55 22.16 5.86
CA ASN A 284 19.91 20.87 6.14
C ASN A 284 18.52 20.75 5.49
N HIS A 285 17.77 21.85 5.37
CA HIS A 285 16.47 21.83 4.70
C HIS A 285 16.61 21.39 3.24
N PHE A 286 17.51 22.01 2.48
CA PHE A 286 17.78 21.64 1.10
C PHE A 286 18.29 20.21 1.00
N ALA A 287 19.19 19.79 1.88
CA ALA A 287 19.74 18.43 1.90
C ALA A 287 18.62 17.36 1.93
N TRP A 288 17.62 17.54 2.78
CA TRP A 288 16.48 16.61 2.87
C TRP A 288 15.41 16.83 1.80
N PHE A 289 15.25 18.06 1.30
CA PHE A 289 14.50 18.30 0.06
C PHE A 289 15.12 17.52 -1.11
N HIS A 290 16.45 17.49 -1.23
CA HIS A 290 17.13 16.77 -2.29
C HIS A 290 16.96 15.25 -2.16
N VAL A 291 17.00 14.68 -0.95
CA VAL A 291 16.64 13.25 -0.75
C VAL A 291 15.26 12.94 -1.32
N MET A 292 14.29 13.83 -1.08
CA MET A 292 12.92 13.73 -1.57
C MET A 292 12.83 13.90 -3.09
N GLU A 293 13.45 14.94 -3.66
CA GLU A 293 13.55 15.17 -5.11
C GLU A 293 14.17 13.97 -5.84
N HIS A 294 15.26 13.43 -5.30
CA HIS A 294 15.96 12.29 -5.84
C HIS A 294 15.09 11.01 -5.86
N GLN A 295 14.23 10.81 -4.85
CA GLN A 295 13.20 9.75 -4.88
C GLN A 295 12.20 9.94 -6.03
N ALA A 296 11.77 11.17 -6.31
CA ALA A 296 10.86 11.45 -7.42
C ALA A 296 11.53 11.18 -8.78
N ASN A 297 12.80 11.57 -8.95
CA ASN A 297 13.57 11.33 -10.16
C ASN A 297 13.66 9.84 -10.50
N HIS A 298 14.13 9.02 -9.56
CA HIS A 298 14.30 7.58 -9.79
C HIS A 298 12.97 6.83 -9.86
N LEU A 299 11.91 7.33 -9.20
CA LEU A 299 10.55 6.81 -9.41
C LEU A 299 10.10 6.96 -10.87
N GLY A 300 10.44 8.08 -11.52
CA GLY A 300 10.23 8.27 -12.95
C GLY A 300 10.93 7.20 -13.79
N GLN A 301 12.20 6.92 -13.49
CA GLN A 301 12.98 5.87 -14.16
C GLN A 301 12.35 4.48 -13.96
N ILE A 302 11.92 4.15 -12.74
CA ILE A 302 11.21 2.89 -12.44
C ILE A 302 9.95 2.76 -13.31
N TYR A 303 9.16 3.81 -13.45
CA TYR A 303 7.97 3.77 -14.31
C TYR A 303 8.31 3.57 -15.79
N MET A 304 9.38 4.18 -16.29
CA MET A 304 9.85 3.96 -17.65
C MET A 304 10.27 2.50 -17.88
N ILE A 305 11.04 1.91 -16.95
CA ILE A 305 11.45 0.51 -17.02
C ILE A 305 10.21 -0.40 -17.00
N LYS A 306 9.26 -0.16 -16.10
CA LYS A 306 8.00 -0.94 -16.04
C LYS A 306 7.19 -0.86 -17.32
N LYS A 307 7.15 0.30 -17.98
CA LYS A 307 6.49 0.46 -19.28
C LYS A 307 7.16 -0.40 -20.35
N LYS A 308 8.50 -0.42 -20.39
CA LYS A 308 9.27 -1.27 -21.31
C LYS A 308 9.07 -2.76 -21.04
N LEU A 309 9.14 -3.19 -19.79
CA LEU A 309 8.87 -4.58 -19.39
C LEU A 309 7.52 -5.07 -19.91
N LYS A 310 6.48 -4.24 -19.79
CA LYS A 310 5.15 -4.55 -20.32
C LYS A 310 5.14 -4.67 -21.85
N GLN A 311 5.86 -3.81 -22.56
CA GLN A 311 5.97 -3.87 -24.04
C GLN A 311 6.69 -5.14 -24.50
N LEU A 312 7.67 -5.62 -23.71
CA LEU A 312 8.43 -6.84 -23.97
C LEU A 312 7.73 -8.12 -23.49
N GLY A 313 6.53 -8.03 -22.90
CA GLY A 313 5.82 -9.18 -22.36
C GLY A 313 6.52 -9.84 -21.16
N ILE A 314 7.31 -9.07 -20.40
CA ILE A 314 8.02 -9.56 -19.21
C ILE A 314 7.13 -9.33 -17.99
N GLU A 315 6.41 -10.38 -17.61
CA GLU A 315 5.58 -10.45 -16.40
C GLU A 315 6.35 -10.89 -15.15
#